data_AF-A0A2A2FDR9-F1
#
_entry.id   AF-A0A2A2FDR9-F1
#
_cell.length_a   1.000
_cell.length_b   1.000
_cell.length_c   1.000
_cell.angle_alpha   90.00
_cell.angle_beta   90.00
_cell.angle_gamma   90.00
#
_symmetry.space_group_name_H-M   'P 1'
#
loop_
_entity.id
_entity.type
_entity.pdbx_description
1 polymer ?
#
loop_
_entity_poly.entity_id
_entity_poly.type
_entity_poly.pdbx_seq_one_letter_code
_entity_poly.pdbx_strand_id
1 'polypeptide(L)'
;MPRAVLLRCPVCDAVRALDGDRSDWPRGDLYATVESHVRDHSTDETKTAIRKHRAVAESTELVVSRTQLDRLPTERWRDREAATLPESLPADAMPPAAAESPSAETTGPRSRVED
;
A
#
# COMPACT_ATOMS: atom_id res chain seq x y z
N MET A 1 13.02 20.51 -5.55
CA MET A 1 12.22 19.56 -6.36
C MET A 1 10.99 19.23 -5.53
N PRO A 2 9.77 19.38 -6.05
CA PRO A 2 8.58 19.06 -5.30
C PRO A 2 8.55 17.57 -4.93
N ARG A 3 7.98 17.28 -3.77
CA ARG A 3 7.85 15.93 -3.25
C ARG A 3 6.40 15.64 -2.94
N ALA A 4 6.06 14.35 -2.99
CA ALA A 4 4.76 13.87 -2.56
C ALA A 4 4.91 12.56 -1.82
N VAL A 5 4.10 12.37 -0.78
CA VAL A 5 3.94 11.08 -0.11
C VAL A 5 2.75 10.36 -0.74
N LEU A 6 3.00 9.21 -1.37
CA LEU A 6 1.95 8.38 -1.93
C LEU A 6 1.47 7.37 -0.88
N LEU A 7 0.18 7.40 -0.62
CA LEU A 7 -0.56 6.43 0.18
C LEU A 7 -1.36 5.51 -0.72
N ARG A 8 -1.49 4.25 -0.30
CA ARG A 8 -2.23 3.20 -0.99
C ARG A 8 -3.19 2.52 -0.03
N CYS A 9 -4.41 2.27 -0.47
CA CYS A 9 -5.37 1.48 0.27
C CYS A 9 -5.06 0.00 0.08
N PRO A 10 -4.83 -0.78 1.16
CA PRO A 10 -4.51 -2.20 1.06
C PRO A 10 -5.74 -3.07 0.72
N VAL A 11 -6.92 -2.46 0.49
CA VAL A 11 -8.17 -3.18 0.21
C VAL A 11 -8.59 -3.03 -1.25
N CYS A 12 -8.66 -1.80 -1.75
CA CYS A 12 -9.16 -1.50 -3.11
C CYS A 12 -8.09 -0.95 -4.06
N ASP A 13 -6.83 -0.88 -3.62
CA ASP A 13 -5.74 -0.30 -4.41
C ASP A 13 -5.95 1.20 -4.79
N ALA A 14 -6.89 1.89 -4.14
CA ALA A 14 -7.00 3.33 -4.31
C ALA A 14 -5.73 4.03 -3.79
N VAL A 15 -5.30 5.07 -4.49
CA VAL A 15 -4.13 5.87 -4.16
C VAL A 15 -4.52 7.30 -3.82
N ARG A 16 -3.76 7.89 -2.92
CA ARG A 16 -3.84 9.31 -2.59
C ARG A 16 -2.44 9.86 -2.41
N ALA A 17 -2.14 10.97 -3.04
CA ALA A 17 -0.90 11.70 -2.83
C ALA A 17 -1.09 12.79 -1.78
N LEU A 18 -0.04 13.08 -1.03
CA LEU A 18 0.01 14.21 -0.12
C LEU A 18 1.18 15.08 -0.53
N ASP A 19 0.94 16.38 -0.67
CA ASP A 19 1.98 17.34 -1.04
C ASP A 19 3.01 17.47 0.09
N GLY A 20 4.30 17.56 -0.27
CA GLY A 20 5.41 17.66 0.67
C GLY A 20 6.17 16.36 0.89
N ASP A 21 7.12 16.42 1.81
CA ASP A 21 8.07 15.36 2.11
C ASP A 21 7.52 14.43 3.20
N ARG A 22 8.11 13.24 3.37
CA ARG A 22 7.71 12.33 4.45
C ARG A 22 7.87 12.95 5.85
N SER A 23 8.81 13.89 5.99
CA SER A 23 9.08 14.65 7.22
C SER A 23 7.97 15.63 7.59
N ASP A 24 7.22 16.14 6.60
CA ASP A 24 6.10 17.08 6.83
C ASP A 24 4.84 16.37 7.34
N TRP A 25 4.75 15.06 7.11
CA TRP A 25 3.58 14.26 7.48
C TRP A 25 3.88 13.36 8.68
N PRO A 26 3.55 13.77 9.92
CA PRO A 26 3.75 12.89 11.06
C PRO A 26 2.91 11.61 10.89
N ARG A 27 3.38 10.52 11.49
CA ARG A 27 2.77 9.19 11.32
C ARG A 27 1.27 9.20 11.68
N GLY A 28 0.87 10.00 12.67
CA GLY A 28 -0.54 10.18 13.08
C GLY A 28 -1.42 10.76 11.98
N ASP A 29 -0.92 11.67 11.17
CA ASP A 29 -1.70 12.33 10.11
C ASP A 29 -1.86 11.42 8.90
N LEU A 30 -0.81 10.66 8.56
CA LEU A 30 -0.91 9.58 7.59
C LEU A 30 -1.92 8.51 8.05
N TYR A 31 -1.89 8.19 9.35
CA TYR A 31 -2.86 7.27 9.94
C TYR A 31 -4.28 7.79 9.78
N ALA A 32 -4.58 9.03 10.19
CA ALA A 32 -5.90 9.62 10.07
C ALA A 32 -6.38 9.64 8.60
N THR A 33 -5.49 9.97 7.67
CA THR A 33 -5.76 10.01 6.23
C THR A 33 -6.16 8.64 5.67
N VAL A 34 -5.42 7.58 6.04
CA VAL A 34 -5.74 6.21 5.63
C VAL A 34 -6.99 5.70 6.33
N GLU A 35 -7.12 5.97 7.63
CA GLU A 35 -8.23 5.49 8.45
C GLU A 35 -9.58 5.89 7.89
N SER A 36 -9.72 7.17 7.51
CA SER A 36 -10.95 7.69 6.95
C SER A 36 -11.43 6.90 5.74
N HIS A 37 -10.52 6.35 4.94
CA HIS A 37 -10.86 5.59 3.74
C HIS A 37 -10.97 4.09 4.00
N VAL A 38 -10.11 3.52 4.85
CA VAL A 38 -10.14 2.08 5.17
C VAL A 38 -11.41 1.71 5.97
N ARG A 39 -11.95 2.63 6.77
CA ARG A 39 -13.21 2.42 7.51
C ARG A 39 -14.39 2.19 6.57
N ASP A 40 -14.40 2.79 5.39
CA ASP A 40 -15.45 2.54 4.39
C ASP A 40 -15.42 1.10 3.85
N HIS A 41 -14.27 0.42 3.97
CA HIS A 41 -14.07 -0.95 3.48
C HIS A 41 -14.16 -2.02 4.57
N SER A 42 -14.25 -1.67 5.85
CA SER A 42 -14.19 -2.65 6.94
C SER A 42 -15.13 -2.34 8.08
N THR A 43 -15.86 -3.36 8.51
CA THR A 43 -16.76 -3.31 9.66
C THR A 43 -16.09 -3.70 10.97
N ASP A 44 -14.85 -4.19 10.93
CA ASP A 44 -14.09 -4.64 12.09
C ASP A 44 -12.93 -3.69 12.41
N GLU A 45 -12.89 -3.22 13.66
CA GLU A 45 -11.91 -2.24 14.12
C GLU A 45 -10.49 -2.82 14.12
N THR A 46 -10.35 -4.10 14.44
CA THR A 46 -9.04 -4.80 14.45
C THR A 46 -8.45 -4.87 13.03
N LYS A 47 -9.26 -5.27 12.04
CA LYS A 47 -8.88 -5.27 10.62
C LYS A 47 -8.55 -3.87 10.12
N THR A 48 -9.31 -2.87 10.55
CA THR A 48 -9.04 -1.46 10.24
C THR A 48 -7.66 -1.07 10.74
N ALA A 49 -7.34 -1.36 12.01
CA ALA A 49 -6.04 -1.03 12.60
C ALA A 49 -4.87 -1.69 11.85
N ILE A 50 -4.96 -2.99 11.56
CA ILE A 50 -3.91 -3.73 10.83
C ILE A 50 -3.68 -3.14 9.44
N ARG A 51 -4.75 -2.91 8.68
CA ARG A 51 -4.70 -2.36 7.32
C ARG A 51 -4.13 -0.94 7.31
N LYS A 52 -4.50 -0.13 8.29
CA LYS A 52 -3.99 1.23 8.45
C LYS A 52 -2.48 1.24 8.72
N HIS A 53 -2.00 0.37 9.62
CA HIS A 53 -0.57 0.18 9.89
C HIS A 53 0.20 -0.22 8.65
N ARG A 54 -0.35 -1.15 7.87
CA ARG A 54 0.23 -1.59 6.62
C ARG A 54 0.36 -0.44 5.62
N ALA A 55 -0.73 0.27 5.32
CA ALA A 55 -0.72 1.38 4.35
C ALA A 55 0.30 2.49 4.67
N VAL A 56 0.48 2.81 5.97
CA VAL A 56 1.45 3.83 6.41
C VAL A 56 2.88 3.30 6.38
N ALA A 57 3.11 2.03 6.67
CA ALA A 57 4.43 1.40 6.54
C ALA A 57 4.86 1.29 5.07
N GLU A 58 3.86 1.09 4.20
CA GLU A 58 3.98 0.93 2.76
C GLU A 58 3.93 2.27 1.99
N SER A 59 3.90 3.41 2.68
CA SER A 59 3.88 4.73 2.02
C SER A 59 5.18 5.02 1.29
N THR A 60 5.11 5.55 0.07
CA THR A 60 6.28 5.85 -0.77
C THR A 60 6.46 7.35 -0.93
N GLU A 61 7.65 7.88 -0.61
CA GLU A 61 8.01 9.26 -0.97
C GLU A 61 8.43 9.31 -2.45
N LEU A 62 7.85 10.26 -3.18
CA LEU A 62 8.10 10.49 -4.59
C LEU A 62 8.73 11.86 -4.78
N VAL A 63 9.88 11.88 -5.48
CA VAL A 63 10.47 13.12 -5.99
C VAL A 63 9.93 13.31 -7.41
N VAL A 64 9.07 14.32 -7.58
CA VAL A 64 8.36 14.57 -8.84
C VAL A 64 8.66 15.97 -9.36
N SER A 65 8.34 16.21 -10.63
CA SER A 65 8.24 17.58 -11.16
C SER A 65 6.93 18.24 -10.69
N ARG A 66 6.87 19.57 -10.73
CA ARG A 66 5.65 20.31 -10.34
C ARG A 66 4.44 19.90 -11.19
N THR A 67 4.64 19.75 -12.50
CA THR A 67 3.62 19.26 -13.43
C THR A 67 3.12 17.86 -13.11
N GLN A 68 3.97 16.98 -12.56
CA GLN A 68 3.56 15.65 -12.13
C GLN A 68 2.79 15.71 -10.81
N LEU A 69 3.22 16.54 -9.86
CA LEU A 69 2.51 16.78 -8.60
C LEU A 69 1.09 17.26 -8.84
N ASP A 70 0.87 18.21 -9.76
CA ASP A 70 -0.46 18.71 -10.14
C ASP A 70 -1.37 17.63 -10.76
N ARG A 71 -0.81 16.52 -11.25
CA ARG A 71 -1.56 15.39 -11.81
C ARG A 71 -1.84 14.28 -10.79
N LEU A 72 -1.16 14.30 -9.65
CA LEU A 72 -1.38 13.31 -8.60
C LEU A 72 -2.73 13.54 -7.91
N PRO A 73 -3.38 12.47 -7.41
CA PRO A 73 -4.63 12.58 -6.68
C PRO A 73 -4.40 13.11 -5.26
N THR A 74 -4.21 14.43 -5.13
CA THR A 74 -3.93 15.10 -3.84
C THR A 74 -5.20 15.39 -3.03
N GLU A 75 -6.29 15.72 -3.72
CA GLU A 75 -7.55 16.12 -3.08
C GLU A 75 -8.30 14.93 -2.46
N ARG A 76 -8.35 13.79 -3.16
CA ARG A 76 -9.13 12.61 -2.76
C ARG A 76 -8.49 11.32 -3.22
N TRP A 77 -8.86 10.22 -2.57
CA TRP A 77 -8.55 8.87 -3.02
C TRP A 77 -9.10 8.64 -4.42
N ARG A 78 -8.28 8.05 -5.29
CA ARG A 78 -8.70 7.61 -6.63
C ARG A 78 -8.18 6.22 -6.92
N ASP A 79 -8.91 5.47 -7.73
CA ASP A 79 -8.44 4.19 -8.25
C ASP A 79 -7.09 4.36 -8.94
N ARG A 80 -6.19 3.40 -8.73
CA ARG A 80 -4.84 3.42 -9.30
C ARG A 80 -4.87 3.56 -10.82
N GLU A 81 -5.78 2.86 -11.49
CA GLU A 81 -5.94 2.89 -12.94
C GLU A 81 -6.44 4.23 -13.46
N ALA A 82 -7.21 4.96 -12.63
CA ALA A 82 -7.69 6.30 -12.92
C ALA A 82 -6.70 7.41 -12.48
N ALA A 83 -5.65 7.05 -11.75
CA ALA A 83 -4.63 7.97 -11.25
C ALA A 83 -3.46 8.05 -12.24
N THR A 84 -3.07 9.27 -12.62
CA THR A 84 -1.88 9.49 -13.45
C THR A 84 -0.63 9.44 -12.57
N LEU A 85 -0.16 8.22 -12.30
CA LEU A 85 1.03 7.96 -11.51
C LEU A 85 2.31 8.02 -12.37
N PRO A 86 3.44 8.53 -11.85
CA PRO A 86 4.71 8.51 -12.56
C PRO A 86 5.20 7.07 -12.77
N GLU A 87 5.76 6.79 -13.96
CA GLU A 87 6.27 5.47 -14.39
C GLU A 87 7.38 4.92 -13.45
N SER A 88 8.01 5.81 -12.68
CA SER A 88 9.00 5.49 -11.64
C SER A 88 8.43 4.74 -10.44
N LEU A 89 7.10 4.63 -10.31
CA LEU A 89 6.44 3.76 -9.35
C LEU A 89 6.38 2.35 -9.93
N PRO A 90 7.14 1.38 -9.40
CA PRO A 90 7.05 0.03 -9.91
C PRO A 90 5.60 -0.47 -9.82
N ALA A 91 5.09 -1.04 -10.91
CA ALA A 91 3.78 -1.70 -10.92
C ALA A 91 3.65 -2.69 -9.74
N ASP A 92 4.80 -3.31 -9.43
CA ASP A 92 5.07 -4.32 -8.43
C ASP A 92 5.86 -3.81 -7.20
N ALA A 93 5.86 -2.51 -6.91
CA ALA A 93 6.56 -1.94 -5.73
C ALA A 93 5.97 -2.39 -4.39
N MET A 94 5.04 -3.34 -4.45
CA MET A 94 4.52 -4.07 -3.31
C MET A 94 3.80 -5.31 -3.80
N PRO A 95 4.18 -6.50 -3.31
CA PRO A 95 3.49 -7.73 -3.64
C PRO A 95 2.02 -7.64 -3.23
N PRO A 96 1.12 -8.42 -3.88
CA PRO A 96 -0.25 -8.56 -3.43
C PRO A 96 -0.27 -8.90 -1.94
N ALA A 97 -1.27 -8.40 -1.23
CA ALA A 97 -1.49 -8.70 0.18
C ALA A 97 -1.51 -10.21 0.41
N ALA A 98 -0.37 -10.76 0.86
CA ALA A 98 -0.15 -12.18 1.08
C ALA A 98 -0.51 -13.06 -0.13
N ALA A 99 0.49 -13.38 -0.97
CA ALA A 99 0.58 -14.76 -1.39
C ALA A 99 0.80 -15.57 -0.10
N GLU A 100 -0.26 -16.21 0.39
CA GLU A 100 -0.14 -17.24 1.41
C GLU A 100 0.98 -18.18 0.95
N SER A 101 2.05 -18.32 1.73
CA SER A 101 3.01 -19.38 1.48
C SER A 101 2.25 -20.70 1.57
N PRO A 102 2.10 -21.52 0.50
CA PRO A 102 1.80 -22.92 0.72
C PRO A 102 3.02 -23.48 1.44
N SER A 103 2.88 -23.65 2.77
CA SER A 103 3.86 -24.32 3.61
C SER A 103 4.24 -25.66 2.96
N ALA A 104 5.51 -25.71 2.55
CA ALA A 104 6.34 -26.88 2.25
C ALA A 104 5.61 -28.22 2.09
N GLU A 105 5.60 -28.71 0.85
CA GLU A 105 5.69 -30.14 0.59
C GLU A 105 6.91 -30.71 1.34
N THR A 106 6.67 -31.63 2.28
CA THR A 106 7.70 -32.60 2.68
C THR A 106 7.31 -33.95 2.10
N THR A 107 7.80 -34.20 0.88
CA THR A 107 7.84 -35.55 0.30
C THR A 107 8.80 -36.41 1.12
N GLY A 108 8.31 -37.55 1.59
CA GLY A 108 9.13 -38.63 2.14
C GLY A 108 8.42 -39.98 1.95
N PRO A 109 8.76 -40.77 0.92
CA PRO A 109 8.12 -42.06 0.67
C PRO A 109 8.52 -43.09 1.73
N ARG A 110 7.55 -43.75 2.36
CA ARG A 110 7.79 -44.96 3.15
C ARG A 110 7.78 -46.18 2.24
N SER A 111 8.94 -46.49 1.66
CA SER A 111 9.18 -47.80 1.04
C SER A 111 9.90 -48.72 2.02
N ARG A 112 9.11 -49.70 2.48
CA ARG A 112 9.43 -51.08 2.85
C ARG A 112 10.87 -51.57 2.57
N VAL A 113 11.51 -52.11 3.61
CA VAL A 113 12.47 -53.23 3.50
C VAL A 113 12.14 -54.22 4.61
N GLU A 114 11.91 -55.46 4.20
CA GLU A 114 11.73 -56.66 5.02
C GLU A 114 13.11 -57.18 5.44
N ASP A 115 13.21 -57.71 6.67
CA ASP A 115 14.01 -58.89 7.02
C ASP A 115 13.29 -59.64 8.15
#